data_AF-A0A4R4TJ20-F1
#
_entry.id   AF-A0A4R4TJ20-F1
#
_cell.length_a   1.000
_cell.length_b   1.000
_cell.length_c   1.000
_cell.angle_alpha   90.00
_cell.angle_beta   90.00
_cell.angle_gamma   90.00
#
_symmetry.space_group_name_H-M   'P 1'
#
loop_
_entity.id
_entity.type
_entity.pdbx_description
1 polymer ?
#
loop_
_entity_poly.entity_id
_entity_poly.type
_entity_poly.pdbx_seq_one_letter_code
_entity_poly.pdbx_strand_id
1 'polypeptide(L)'
;MSRKPRRPGGKRPWRRVLALAAAFATALVLAGPAGPAGAAPDAEVQAAKQTRIPRFLTDAGAETRNVAESEHFAVRWGGAVDAVAWGRQNRGIDNYPQWVADHMDDIYDFYVNEVGFVDPADHRVGSQYKINLYLCGTWSGGFLPPANWAGPDDIGLGHMCLPYDKIWDDWVESHEFNHVLQNYAVDINIANGHGGGWGAGNPVSGPVWEAHANYMARMKRPDVVVGSGYYVDRQHRRWLSQETYYGDWMLFNTIRDLYGPEVIDRFWYEARQGEHPINTIKRILGLDQQGFARLITEYTSRQVVYDFTDGARIRTDLWRGGGSYRPLHTDPLQSLGSGQYRIADSDAPHQYGHNVIRLTAPTGGQVSVRLQGRSSLSGADWRFRLAAVSANFSVRYSDAFAPGQTANFGLQSGETHLMLVVAATPSQHRDYPMWQVGVGDPFPYELSIQGATPA
;
A
#
# COMPACT_ATOMS: atom_id res chain seq x y z
N MET A 1 -6.69 0.00 76.33
CA MET A 1 -7.26 1.36 76.21
C MET A 1 -6.70 1.99 74.94
N SER A 2 -7.39 2.56 73.95
CA SER A 2 -8.76 2.52 73.45
C SER A 2 -8.68 2.82 71.94
N ARG A 3 -9.43 2.01 71.17
CA ARG A 3 -10.00 2.09 69.80
C ARG A 3 -9.51 3.08 68.71
N LYS A 4 -9.25 2.45 67.54
CA LYS A 4 -9.32 2.84 66.11
C LYS A 4 -10.10 4.12 65.69
N PRO A 5 -9.71 4.74 64.56
CA PRO A 5 -10.63 5.45 63.67
C PRO A 5 -10.96 4.65 62.38
N ARG A 6 -12.20 4.80 61.88
CA ARG A 6 -12.72 4.28 60.60
C ARG A 6 -12.49 5.31 59.48
N ARG A 7 -12.12 4.87 58.28
CA ARG A 7 -12.45 5.50 56.98
C ARG A 7 -13.75 4.87 56.44
N PRO A 8 -14.51 5.51 55.52
CA PRO A 8 -14.26 5.26 54.08
C PRO A 8 -14.61 6.41 53.10
N GLY A 9 -14.08 6.28 51.87
CA GLY A 9 -14.61 6.83 50.61
C GLY A 9 -14.09 8.23 50.26
N GLY A 10 -13.62 8.53 49.05
CA GLY A 10 -13.54 7.80 47.79
C GLY A 10 -13.36 8.81 46.65
N LYS A 11 -12.31 8.62 45.84
CA LYS A 11 -12.10 9.00 44.41
C LYS A 11 -12.51 10.43 43.97
N ARG A 12 -11.57 11.36 43.69
CA ARG A 12 -10.70 11.54 42.49
C ARG A 12 -11.46 11.89 41.17
N PRO A 13 -10.81 12.66 40.26
CA PRO A 13 -11.41 13.87 39.70
C PRO A 13 -11.69 13.85 38.19
N TRP A 14 -12.53 14.80 37.77
CA TRP A 14 -12.44 15.66 36.58
C TRP A 14 -12.14 15.00 35.22
N ARG A 15 -13.22 14.72 34.49
CA ARG A 15 -13.24 14.75 33.02
C ARG A 15 -13.97 16.03 32.58
N ARG A 16 -13.29 16.87 31.78
CA ARG A 16 -13.94 17.96 31.04
C ARG A 16 -14.68 17.35 29.85
N VAL A 17 -15.99 17.46 29.85
CA VAL A 17 -16.85 17.25 28.67
C VAL A 17 -17.37 18.64 28.30
N LEU A 18 -16.99 19.15 27.13
CA LEU A 18 -17.70 20.27 26.52
C LEU A 18 -19.01 19.72 25.94
N ALA A 19 -20.12 20.20 26.48
CA ALA A 19 -21.44 20.03 25.91
C ALA A 19 -21.68 21.15 24.89
N LEU A 20 -21.98 20.79 23.63
CA LEU A 20 -22.61 21.71 22.68
C LEU A 20 -24.09 21.82 23.03
N ALA A 21 -24.54 23.05 23.27
CA ALA A 21 -25.94 23.40 23.48
C ALA A 21 -26.68 23.45 22.13
N ALA A 22 -27.76 22.68 22.03
CA ALA A 22 -28.76 22.81 20.98
C ALA A 22 -29.73 23.95 21.35
N ALA A 23 -29.83 24.96 20.49
CA ALA A 23 -30.85 26.00 20.59
C ALA A 23 -32.01 25.65 19.64
N PHE A 24 -33.16 25.34 20.23
CA PHE A 24 -34.45 25.28 19.54
C PHE A 24 -34.99 26.71 19.38
N ALA A 25 -35.15 27.17 18.14
CA ALA A 25 -35.92 28.36 17.82
C ALA A 25 -37.22 27.93 17.13
N THR A 26 -38.34 28.19 17.79
CA THR A 26 -39.71 27.99 17.30
C THR A 26 -40.09 29.18 16.42
N ALA A 27 -40.43 28.95 15.15
CA ALA A 27 -41.02 29.96 14.28
C ALA A 27 -42.37 29.46 13.74
N LEU A 28 -43.40 30.28 13.98
CA LEU A 28 -44.78 30.12 13.53
C LEU A 28 -44.88 29.96 12.01
N VAL A 29 -45.67 28.97 11.58
CA VAL A 29 -46.10 28.79 10.20
C VAL A 29 -47.30 29.70 9.92
N LEU A 30 -47.15 30.64 8.98
CA LEU A 30 -48.25 31.27 8.25
C LEU A 30 -48.31 30.64 6.87
N ALA A 31 -49.41 29.93 6.58
CA ALA A 31 -49.65 29.30 5.29
C ALA A 31 -50.11 30.36 4.26
N GLY A 32 -49.31 30.53 3.20
CA GLY A 32 -49.68 31.17 1.93
C GLY A 32 -49.76 30.13 0.81
N PRO A 33 -50.45 30.42 -0.31
CA PRO A 33 -50.84 29.39 -1.28
C PRO A 33 -49.64 28.85 -2.06
N ALA A 34 -49.63 27.54 -2.28
CA ALA A 34 -48.59 26.81 -2.98
C ALA A 34 -48.45 27.28 -4.45
N GLY A 35 -47.27 27.83 -4.78
CA GLY A 35 -46.79 27.93 -6.17
C GLY A 35 -46.25 26.57 -6.64
N PRO A 36 -46.22 26.31 -7.96
CA PRO A 36 -45.81 25.01 -8.48
C PRO A 36 -44.34 24.76 -8.14
N ALA A 37 -44.06 23.56 -7.62
CA ALA A 37 -42.72 23.11 -7.33
C ALA A 37 -41.86 23.20 -8.60
N GLY A 38 -40.77 23.97 -8.51
CA GLY A 38 -39.74 24.01 -9.53
C GLY A 38 -39.20 22.60 -9.77
N ALA A 39 -39.08 22.25 -11.05
CA ALA A 39 -38.50 21.00 -11.50
C ALA A 39 -37.14 20.77 -10.82
N ALA A 40 -36.91 19.52 -10.39
CA ALA A 40 -35.57 19.04 -10.08
C ALA A 40 -34.67 19.33 -11.31
N PRO A 41 -33.40 19.71 -11.11
CA PRO A 41 -32.48 19.82 -12.24
C PRO A 41 -32.49 18.48 -12.96
N ASP A 42 -32.70 18.52 -14.27
CA ASP A 42 -32.72 17.34 -15.14
C ASP A 42 -31.48 16.49 -14.82
N ALA A 43 -31.72 15.28 -14.33
CA ALA A 43 -30.68 14.27 -14.28
C ALA A 43 -30.24 14.07 -15.73
N GLU A 44 -29.08 14.62 -16.08
CA GLU A 44 -28.45 14.41 -17.37
C GLU A 44 -28.35 12.90 -17.55
N VAL A 45 -29.14 12.34 -18.48
CA VAL A 45 -29.11 10.92 -18.77
C VAL A 45 -27.72 10.64 -19.32
N GLN A 46 -26.83 10.11 -18.48
CA GLN A 46 -25.52 9.65 -18.95
C GLN A 46 -25.79 8.62 -20.05
N ALA A 47 -25.31 8.91 -21.26
CA ALA A 47 -25.43 7.99 -22.37
C ALA A 47 -24.74 6.68 -22.00
N ALA A 48 -25.39 5.54 -22.28
CA ALA A 48 -24.82 4.24 -21.99
C ALA A 48 -23.44 4.08 -22.68
N LYS A 49 -22.44 3.58 -21.92
CA LYS A 49 -21.09 3.34 -22.45
C LYS A 49 -21.13 2.35 -23.61
N GLN A 50 -20.36 2.65 -24.65
CA GLN A 50 -20.27 1.84 -25.86
C GLN A 50 -19.22 0.73 -25.72
N THR A 51 -19.37 -0.35 -26.47
CA THR A 51 -18.30 -1.33 -26.64
C THR A 51 -17.52 -1.06 -27.92
N ARG A 52 -16.19 -1.29 -27.89
CA ARG A 52 -15.32 -1.21 -29.08
C ARG A 52 -14.38 -2.39 -29.18
N ILE A 53 -13.97 -2.72 -30.40
CA ILE A 53 -12.88 -3.66 -30.67
C ILE A 53 -11.62 -2.83 -30.92
N PRO A 54 -10.53 -3.02 -30.14
CA PRO A 54 -9.30 -2.27 -30.33
C PRO A 54 -8.57 -2.70 -31.60
N ARG A 55 -7.70 -1.81 -32.09
CA ARG A 55 -6.98 -2.03 -33.35
C ARG A 55 -6.13 -3.29 -33.34
N PHE A 56 -5.48 -3.63 -32.23
CA PHE A 56 -4.60 -4.80 -32.16
C PHE A 56 -5.34 -6.13 -32.38
N LEU A 57 -6.63 -6.21 -32.02
CA LEU A 57 -7.47 -7.38 -32.31
C LEU A 57 -7.80 -7.46 -33.80
N THR A 58 -8.08 -6.31 -34.42
CA THR A 58 -8.41 -6.20 -35.85
C THR A 58 -7.17 -6.52 -36.71
N ASP A 59 -6.02 -5.90 -36.40
CA ASP A 59 -4.76 -6.09 -37.13
C ASP A 59 -4.27 -7.55 -37.05
N ALA A 60 -4.59 -8.25 -35.96
CA ALA A 60 -4.27 -9.68 -35.79
C ALA A 60 -5.30 -10.64 -36.41
N GLY A 61 -6.41 -10.13 -36.95
CA GLY A 61 -7.54 -10.97 -37.41
C GLY A 61 -8.16 -11.80 -36.27
N ALA A 62 -8.04 -11.32 -35.03
CA ALA A 62 -8.43 -12.01 -33.80
C ALA A 62 -9.74 -11.47 -33.22
N GLU A 63 -10.47 -10.67 -33.99
CA GLU A 63 -11.80 -10.20 -33.66
C GLU A 63 -12.74 -11.35 -33.30
N THR A 64 -13.62 -11.14 -32.34
CA THR A 64 -14.51 -12.17 -31.84
C THR A 64 -15.91 -11.60 -31.62
N ARG A 65 -16.92 -12.43 -31.88
CA ARG A 65 -18.32 -12.15 -31.50
C ARG A 65 -18.64 -12.61 -30.09
N ASN A 66 -17.73 -13.35 -29.47
CA ASN A 66 -17.86 -13.82 -28.11
C ASN A 66 -17.62 -12.64 -27.16
N VAL A 67 -18.70 -12.08 -26.66
CA VAL A 67 -18.68 -10.96 -25.71
C VAL A 67 -19.75 -11.18 -24.64
N ALA A 68 -19.40 -10.87 -23.41
CA ALA A 68 -20.31 -10.68 -22.29
C ALA A 68 -20.10 -9.27 -21.76
N GLU A 69 -21.16 -8.60 -21.33
CA GLU A 69 -21.11 -7.19 -20.97
C GLU A 69 -21.77 -6.96 -19.62
N SER A 70 -21.15 -6.10 -18.83
CA SER A 70 -21.71 -5.53 -17.61
C SER A 70 -21.90 -4.02 -17.81
N GLU A 71 -22.09 -3.25 -16.74
CA GLU A 71 -22.20 -1.79 -16.85
C GLU A 71 -20.88 -1.17 -17.33
N HIS A 72 -19.76 -1.58 -16.74
CA HIS A 72 -18.45 -0.97 -17.01
C HIS A 72 -17.52 -1.82 -17.88
N PHE A 73 -17.78 -3.12 -18.03
CA PHE A 73 -16.87 -4.04 -18.72
C PHE A 73 -17.47 -4.72 -19.93
N ALA A 74 -16.60 -5.05 -20.87
CA ALA A 74 -16.89 -5.95 -21.99
C ALA A 74 -15.84 -7.07 -22.03
N VAL A 75 -16.24 -8.26 -21.58
CA VAL A 75 -15.42 -9.47 -21.49
C VAL A 75 -15.44 -10.20 -22.84
N ARG A 76 -14.26 -10.42 -23.45
CA ARG A 76 -14.10 -11.09 -24.75
C ARG A 76 -13.22 -12.34 -24.64
N TRP A 77 -13.50 -13.33 -25.48
CA TRP A 77 -12.70 -14.55 -25.57
C TRP A 77 -12.61 -15.09 -27.00
N GLY A 78 -11.50 -15.77 -27.30
CA GLY A 78 -11.28 -16.43 -28.58
C GLY A 78 -12.12 -17.70 -28.74
N GLY A 79 -12.06 -18.29 -29.93
CA GLY A 79 -12.81 -19.50 -30.28
C GLY A 79 -12.06 -20.81 -30.04
N ALA A 80 -10.80 -20.78 -29.60
CA ALA A 80 -10.00 -22.00 -29.41
C ALA A 80 -10.37 -22.75 -28.11
N VAL A 81 -11.02 -22.06 -27.16
CA VAL A 81 -11.55 -22.63 -25.92
C VAL A 81 -12.99 -22.18 -25.75
N ASP A 82 -13.89 -23.13 -25.50
CA ASP A 82 -15.25 -22.83 -25.08
C ASP A 82 -15.24 -22.41 -23.59
N ALA A 83 -15.02 -21.11 -23.34
CA ALA A 83 -14.91 -20.56 -21.99
C ALA A 83 -16.20 -20.74 -21.17
N VAL A 84 -17.37 -20.80 -21.82
CA VAL A 84 -18.66 -21.02 -21.16
C VAL A 84 -18.75 -22.47 -20.69
N ALA A 85 -18.50 -23.44 -21.58
CA ALA A 85 -18.50 -24.85 -21.20
C ALA A 85 -17.40 -25.16 -20.16
N TRP A 86 -16.21 -24.58 -20.31
CA TRP A 86 -15.13 -24.72 -19.35
C TRP A 86 -15.55 -24.22 -17.96
N GLY A 87 -16.15 -23.03 -17.88
CA GLY A 87 -16.61 -22.45 -16.63
C GLY A 87 -17.70 -23.28 -15.96
N ARG A 88 -18.67 -23.80 -16.73
CA ARG A 88 -19.70 -24.71 -16.22
C ARG A 88 -19.08 -25.98 -15.63
N GLN A 89 -18.13 -26.60 -16.35
CA GLN A 89 -17.53 -27.87 -15.96
C GLN A 89 -16.58 -27.75 -14.77
N ASN A 90 -15.78 -26.68 -14.71
CA ASN A 90 -14.67 -26.56 -13.77
C ASN A 90 -14.98 -25.64 -12.59
N ARG A 91 -15.95 -24.74 -12.72
CA ARG A 91 -16.35 -23.77 -11.69
C ARG A 91 -17.81 -23.88 -11.26
N GLY A 92 -18.63 -24.64 -12.00
CA GLY A 92 -20.07 -24.70 -11.75
C GLY A 92 -20.82 -23.41 -12.12
N ILE A 93 -20.23 -22.58 -12.99
CA ILE A 93 -20.78 -21.28 -13.39
C ILE A 93 -21.35 -21.39 -14.81
N ASP A 94 -22.67 -21.27 -14.95
CA ASP A 94 -23.36 -21.54 -16.23
C ASP A 94 -23.03 -20.57 -17.35
N ASN A 95 -22.83 -19.29 -17.02
CA ASN A 95 -22.38 -18.25 -17.94
C ASN A 95 -21.14 -17.56 -17.37
N TYR A 96 -20.02 -18.28 -17.40
CA TYR A 96 -18.77 -17.84 -16.80
C TYR A 96 -18.25 -16.49 -17.31
N PRO A 97 -18.25 -16.19 -18.62
CA PRO A 97 -17.85 -14.86 -19.09
C PRO A 97 -18.72 -13.71 -18.55
N GLN A 98 -20.04 -13.93 -18.40
CA GLN A 98 -20.92 -12.93 -17.77
C GLN A 98 -20.62 -12.77 -16.29
N TRP A 99 -20.45 -13.87 -15.56
CA TRP A 99 -20.06 -13.83 -14.15
C TRP A 99 -18.74 -13.06 -13.95
N VAL A 100 -17.76 -13.21 -14.87
CA VAL A 100 -16.52 -12.41 -14.83
C VAL A 100 -16.82 -10.93 -15.03
N ALA A 101 -17.70 -10.55 -15.95
CA ALA A 101 -18.05 -9.15 -16.18
C ALA A 101 -18.71 -8.54 -14.93
N ASP A 102 -19.65 -9.25 -14.33
CA ASP A 102 -20.35 -8.82 -13.10
C ASP A 102 -19.38 -8.74 -11.91
N HIS A 103 -18.48 -9.72 -11.75
CA HIS A 103 -17.44 -9.72 -10.72
C HIS A 103 -16.48 -8.53 -10.85
N MET A 104 -16.19 -8.09 -12.08
CA MET A 104 -15.38 -6.91 -12.30
C MET A 104 -16.12 -5.61 -11.97
N ASP A 105 -17.45 -5.54 -12.11
CA ASP A 105 -18.24 -4.40 -11.63
C ASP A 105 -18.18 -4.30 -10.08
N ASP A 106 -18.19 -5.42 -9.35
CA ASP A 106 -17.98 -5.41 -7.89
C ASP A 106 -16.58 -4.87 -7.48
N ILE A 107 -15.58 -5.00 -8.36
CA ILE A 107 -14.24 -4.44 -8.17
C ILE A 107 -14.22 -2.95 -8.55
N TYR A 108 -14.88 -2.58 -9.64
CA TYR A 108 -15.06 -1.21 -10.06
C TYR A 108 -15.72 -0.39 -8.96
N ASP A 109 -16.85 -0.86 -8.42
CA ASP A 109 -17.58 -0.17 -7.37
C ASP A 109 -16.72 0.06 -6.14
N PHE A 110 -15.92 -0.93 -5.75
CA PHE A 110 -14.99 -0.77 -4.65
C PHE A 110 -13.97 0.36 -4.90
N TYR A 111 -13.30 0.39 -6.05
CA TYR A 111 -12.24 1.38 -6.28
C TYR A 111 -12.74 2.76 -6.67
N VAL A 112 -13.84 2.83 -7.41
CA VAL A 112 -14.40 4.07 -7.92
C VAL A 112 -15.35 4.69 -6.90
N ASN A 113 -16.27 3.91 -6.33
CA ASN A 113 -17.32 4.45 -5.46
C ASN A 113 -16.95 4.41 -3.96
N GLU A 114 -16.23 3.39 -3.49
CA GLU A 114 -15.84 3.31 -2.07
C GLU A 114 -14.48 3.95 -1.77
N VAL A 115 -13.44 3.63 -2.55
CA VAL A 115 -12.09 4.19 -2.36
C VAL A 115 -11.99 5.60 -2.92
N GLY A 116 -12.63 5.87 -4.07
CA GLY A 116 -12.65 7.19 -4.69
C GLY A 116 -11.36 7.58 -5.42
N PHE A 117 -10.55 6.61 -5.88
CA PHE A 117 -9.25 6.90 -6.49
C PHE A 117 -9.36 7.66 -7.81
N VAL A 118 -9.99 7.06 -8.82
CA VAL A 118 -10.18 7.61 -10.16
C VAL A 118 -11.55 7.20 -10.65
N ASP A 119 -12.36 8.16 -11.11
CA ASP A 119 -13.59 7.88 -11.82
C ASP A 119 -13.32 7.83 -13.34
N PRO A 120 -13.49 6.67 -14.01
CA PRO A 120 -13.46 6.59 -15.46
C PRO A 120 -14.39 7.57 -16.17
N ALA A 121 -15.45 8.08 -15.53
CA ALA A 121 -16.32 9.12 -16.08
C ALA A 121 -15.61 10.48 -16.24
N ASP A 122 -14.56 10.76 -15.47
CA ASP A 122 -13.73 11.97 -15.63
C ASP A 122 -12.69 11.80 -16.76
N HIS A 123 -12.51 10.59 -17.27
CA HIS A 123 -11.58 10.30 -18.35
C HIS A 123 -12.26 10.41 -19.73
N ARG A 124 -11.60 11.08 -20.68
CA ARG A 124 -12.16 11.36 -22.02
C ARG A 124 -12.70 10.12 -22.74
N VAL A 125 -11.95 9.02 -22.74
CA VAL A 125 -12.40 7.76 -23.38
C VAL A 125 -13.04 6.79 -22.39
N GLY A 126 -12.66 6.85 -21.10
CA GLY A 126 -13.26 6.02 -20.05
C GLY A 126 -14.74 6.32 -19.78
N SER A 127 -15.16 7.56 -20.06
CA SER A 127 -16.56 8.00 -19.97
C SER A 127 -17.43 7.49 -21.11
N GLN A 128 -16.83 7.15 -22.26
CA GLN A 128 -17.55 6.80 -23.47
C GLN A 128 -17.63 5.30 -23.71
N TYR A 129 -16.63 4.54 -23.25
CA TYR A 129 -16.48 3.13 -23.59
C TYR A 129 -16.34 2.23 -22.35
N LYS A 130 -16.87 1.01 -22.47
CA LYS A 130 -16.63 -0.08 -21.51
C LYS A 130 -15.19 -0.56 -21.59
N ILE A 131 -14.60 -0.88 -20.46
CA ILE A 131 -13.24 -1.41 -20.35
C ILE A 131 -13.22 -2.84 -20.89
N ASN A 132 -12.26 -3.14 -21.75
CA ASN A 132 -12.17 -4.47 -22.35
C ASN A 132 -11.38 -5.43 -21.45
N LEU A 133 -11.93 -6.61 -21.18
CA LEU A 133 -11.22 -7.70 -20.49
C LEU A 133 -11.16 -8.90 -21.42
N TYR A 134 -9.96 -9.41 -21.70
CA TYR A 134 -9.74 -10.60 -22.51
C TYR A 134 -9.50 -11.81 -21.60
N LEU A 135 -10.29 -12.87 -21.79
CA LEU A 135 -10.01 -14.18 -21.21
C LEU A 135 -8.85 -14.81 -21.99
N CYS A 136 -7.63 -14.48 -21.62
CA CYS A 136 -6.42 -14.87 -22.31
C CYS A 136 -6.18 -16.38 -22.25
N GLY A 137 -5.56 -16.92 -23.29
CA GLY A 137 -5.43 -18.36 -23.52
C GLY A 137 -6.57 -19.00 -24.32
N THR A 138 -7.54 -18.21 -24.77
CA THR A 138 -8.72 -18.72 -25.52
C THR A 138 -8.61 -18.51 -27.04
N TRP A 139 -7.56 -17.87 -27.54
CA TRP A 139 -7.28 -17.70 -28.97
C TRP A 139 -6.30 -18.75 -29.50
N SER A 140 -6.44 -19.07 -30.80
CA SER A 140 -5.54 -19.98 -31.50
C SER A 140 -4.18 -19.34 -31.80
N GLY A 141 -3.17 -20.17 -32.05
CA GLY A 141 -1.87 -19.70 -32.55
C GLY A 141 -1.02 -18.93 -31.52
N GLY A 142 -1.37 -19.00 -30.23
CA GLY A 142 -0.63 -18.32 -29.16
C GLY A 142 -0.89 -16.81 -29.07
N PHE A 143 -1.90 -16.30 -29.79
CA PHE A 143 -2.36 -14.91 -29.62
C PHE A 143 -3.00 -14.73 -28.23
N LEU A 144 -2.65 -13.65 -27.52
CA LEU A 144 -3.05 -13.41 -26.12
C LEU A 144 -2.90 -14.69 -25.25
N PRO A 145 -1.66 -15.19 -25.05
CA PRO A 145 -1.44 -16.36 -24.22
C PRO A 145 -1.84 -16.08 -22.76
N PRO A 146 -2.06 -17.11 -21.91
CA PRO A 146 -2.35 -16.91 -20.50
C PRO A 146 -1.34 -15.96 -19.85
N ALA A 147 -1.80 -14.79 -19.45
CA ALA A 147 -1.00 -13.74 -18.84
C ALA A 147 -1.91 -12.81 -18.02
N ASN A 148 -1.33 -12.13 -17.03
CA ASN A 148 -1.98 -11.04 -16.30
C ASN A 148 -1.25 -9.76 -16.69
N TRP A 149 -1.97 -8.82 -17.29
CA TRP A 149 -1.49 -7.46 -17.54
C TRP A 149 -2.67 -6.56 -17.87
N ALA A 150 -2.49 -5.26 -17.67
CA ALA A 150 -3.43 -4.24 -18.07
C ALA A 150 -2.71 -2.99 -18.59
N GLY A 151 -3.42 -2.20 -19.38
CA GLY A 151 -2.88 -0.97 -19.96
C GLY A 151 -3.91 -0.26 -20.84
N PRO A 152 -3.49 0.81 -21.52
CA PRO A 152 -4.31 1.53 -22.48
C PRO A 152 -4.23 0.92 -23.89
N ASP A 153 -5.34 0.95 -24.62
CA ASP A 153 -5.41 0.58 -26.04
C ASP A 153 -4.95 1.74 -26.96
N ASP A 154 -5.15 1.58 -28.27
CA ASP A 154 -4.76 2.56 -29.29
C ASP A 154 -5.41 3.95 -29.17
N ILE A 155 -6.48 4.10 -28.39
CA ILE A 155 -7.13 5.40 -28.14
C ILE A 155 -7.01 5.85 -26.67
N GLY A 156 -6.30 5.08 -25.83
CA GLY A 156 -6.20 5.33 -24.40
C GLY A 156 -7.28 4.63 -23.56
N LEU A 157 -8.12 3.77 -24.13
CA LEU A 157 -9.13 3.04 -23.37
C LEU A 157 -8.45 1.89 -22.60
N GLY A 158 -8.76 1.77 -21.31
CA GLY A 158 -8.27 0.67 -20.49
C GLY A 158 -8.67 -0.69 -21.03
N HIS A 159 -7.73 -1.62 -20.98
CA HIS A 159 -7.99 -3.03 -21.21
C HIS A 159 -7.11 -3.92 -20.34
N MET A 160 -7.60 -5.13 -20.13
CA MET A 160 -7.00 -6.13 -19.26
C MET A 160 -6.92 -7.47 -19.98
N CYS A 161 -5.86 -8.23 -19.72
CA CYS A 161 -5.71 -9.61 -20.10
C CYS A 161 -5.57 -10.43 -18.82
N LEU A 162 -6.47 -11.39 -18.63
CA LEU A 162 -6.47 -12.29 -17.49
C LEU A 162 -6.66 -13.73 -17.99
N PRO A 163 -5.92 -14.74 -17.48
CA PRO A 163 -6.08 -16.12 -17.94
C PRO A 163 -7.52 -16.59 -17.74
N TYR A 164 -8.08 -17.26 -18.75
CA TYR A 164 -9.47 -17.74 -18.66
C TYR A 164 -9.69 -18.72 -17.50
N ASP A 165 -8.63 -19.43 -17.09
CA ASP A 165 -8.66 -20.45 -16.05
C ASP A 165 -8.20 -19.97 -14.67
N LYS A 166 -7.90 -18.67 -14.52
CA LYS A 166 -7.45 -18.11 -13.24
C LYS A 166 -8.46 -18.37 -12.12
N ILE A 167 -7.95 -18.32 -10.90
CA ILE A 167 -8.79 -18.21 -9.71
C ILE A 167 -9.14 -16.73 -9.55
N TRP A 168 -10.42 -16.43 -9.42
CA TRP A 168 -10.95 -15.08 -9.22
C TRP A 168 -11.14 -14.83 -7.74
N ASP A 169 -10.06 -14.45 -7.08
CA ASP A 169 -9.98 -14.24 -5.64
C ASP A 169 -9.80 -12.76 -5.28
N ASP A 170 -10.22 -11.83 -6.15
CA ASP A 170 -10.10 -10.38 -5.94
C ASP A 170 -8.67 -9.84 -5.82
N TRP A 171 -7.63 -10.67 -5.95
CA TRP A 171 -6.25 -10.21 -5.79
C TRP A 171 -5.68 -9.69 -7.11
N VAL A 172 -5.50 -10.58 -8.08
CA VAL A 172 -4.83 -10.27 -9.35
C VAL A 172 -5.67 -9.31 -10.20
N GLU A 173 -6.97 -9.56 -10.28
CA GLU A 173 -7.91 -8.73 -11.04
C GLU A 173 -8.03 -7.32 -10.47
N SER A 174 -7.95 -7.16 -9.15
CA SER A 174 -7.86 -5.85 -8.50
C SER A 174 -6.58 -5.12 -8.88
N HIS A 175 -5.44 -5.83 -8.83
CA HIS A 175 -4.13 -5.28 -9.15
C HIS A 175 -4.09 -4.78 -10.60
N GLU A 176 -4.51 -5.63 -11.55
CA GLU A 176 -4.53 -5.28 -12.97
C GLU A 176 -5.55 -4.19 -13.29
N PHE A 177 -6.73 -4.19 -12.66
CA PHE A 177 -7.70 -3.12 -12.87
C PHE A 177 -7.15 -1.77 -12.36
N ASN A 178 -6.37 -1.77 -11.29
CA ASN A 178 -5.73 -0.55 -10.82
C ASN A 178 -4.73 0.03 -11.83
N HIS A 179 -4.07 -0.79 -12.65
CA HIS A 179 -3.25 -0.26 -13.75
C HIS A 179 -4.09 0.48 -14.79
N VAL A 180 -5.35 0.08 -15.05
CA VAL A 180 -6.27 0.87 -15.87
C VAL A 180 -6.53 2.23 -15.24
N LEU A 181 -6.86 2.26 -13.95
CA LEU A 181 -7.13 3.51 -13.22
C LEU A 181 -5.90 4.43 -13.17
N GLN A 182 -4.69 3.86 -12.97
CA GLN A 182 -3.43 4.62 -13.01
C GLN A 182 -3.19 5.28 -14.37
N ASN A 183 -3.48 4.59 -15.48
CA ASN A 183 -3.38 5.19 -16.81
C ASN A 183 -4.35 6.38 -16.97
N TYR A 184 -5.58 6.25 -16.49
CA TYR A 184 -6.53 7.38 -16.49
C TYR A 184 -6.07 8.52 -15.59
N ALA A 185 -5.51 8.23 -14.41
CA ALA A 185 -4.92 9.25 -13.54
C ALA A 185 -3.79 10.01 -14.23
N VAL A 186 -2.95 9.32 -15.01
CA VAL A 186 -1.88 9.93 -15.82
C VAL A 186 -2.45 10.85 -16.89
N ASP A 187 -3.48 10.44 -17.61
CA ASP A 187 -4.11 11.28 -18.65
C ASP A 187 -4.78 12.52 -18.05
N ILE A 188 -5.45 12.37 -16.90
CA ILE A 188 -6.02 13.50 -16.14
C ILE A 188 -4.90 14.42 -15.62
N ASN A 189 -3.80 13.85 -15.11
CA ASN A 189 -2.61 14.61 -14.70
C ASN A 189 -2.02 15.43 -15.88
N ILE A 190 -1.97 14.85 -17.09
CA ILE A 190 -1.57 15.57 -18.31
C ILE A 190 -2.54 16.73 -18.58
N ALA A 191 -3.85 16.47 -18.55
CA ALA A 191 -4.88 17.50 -18.79
C ALA A 191 -4.79 18.66 -17.77
N ASN A 192 -4.39 18.36 -16.54
CA ASN A 192 -4.16 19.35 -15.48
C ASN A 192 -2.81 20.10 -15.60
N GLY A 193 -2.02 19.83 -16.65
CA GLY A 193 -0.76 20.54 -16.91
C GLY A 193 0.43 20.05 -16.11
N HIS A 194 0.36 18.84 -15.52
CA HIS A 194 1.45 18.24 -14.74
C HIS A 194 2.36 17.31 -15.57
N GLY A 195 2.02 17.08 -16.84
CA GLY A 195 2.87 16.38 -17.81
C GLY A 195 2.90 14.85 -17.65
N GLY A 196 1.93 14.27 -16.94
CA GLY A 196 1.76 12.84 -16.74
C GLY A 196 2.41 12.28 -15.48
N GLY A 197 3.10 13.11 -14.69
CA GLY A 197 3.57 12.76 -13.35
C GLY A 197 4.43 11.50 -13.32
N TRP A 198 3.91 10.45 -12.68
CA TRP A 198 4.56 9.13 -12.60
C TRP A 198 4.39 8.28 -13.86
N GLY A 199 3.59 8.70 -14.84
CA GLY A 199 3.46 8.07 -16.15
C GLY A 199 4.24 8.78 -17.25
N ALA A 200 3.73 8.72 -18.48
CA ALA A 200 4.26 9.42 -19.65
C ALA A 200 5.78 9.27 -19.86
N GLY A 201 6.31 8.06 -19.63
CA GLY A 201 7.73 7.74 -19.82
C GLY A 201 8.67 8.26 -18.72
N ASN A 202 8.16 8.61 -17.53
CA ASN A 202 8.99 9.02 -16.41
C ASN A 202 10.02 7.91 -16.05
N PRO A 203 11.34 8.17 -16.15
CA PRO A 203 12.39 7.16 -16.06
C PRO A 203 12.71 6.70 -14.62
N VAL A 204 11.99 7.20 -13.60
CA VAL A 204 12.25 6.84 -12.19
C VAL A 204 11.01 6.39 -11.41
N SER A 205 9.85 6.23 -12.07
CA SER A 205 8.59 5.90 -11.40
C SER A 205 8.12 4.46 -11.57
N GLY A 206 8.70 3.65 -12.46
CA GLY A 206 8.20 2.30 -12.80
C GLY A 206 7.80 1.43 -11.59
N PRO A 207 8.68 1.21 -10.60
CA PRO A 207 8.33 0.41 -9.43
C PRO A 207 7.18 0.97 -8.58
N VAL A 208 6.89 2.27 -8.65
CA VAL A 208 5.76 2.86 -7.88
C VAL A 208 4.41 2.42 -8.44
N TRP A 209 4.32 2.12 -9.74
CA TRP A 209 3.10 1.61 -10.37
C TRP A 209 2.68 0.29 -9.74
N GLU A 210 3.64 -0.63 -9.60
CA GLU A 210 3.43 -1.93 -8.96
C GLU A 210 3.20 -1.82 -7.46
N ALA A 211 4.00 -1.00 -6.76
CA ALA A 211 3.83 -0.80 -5.33
C ALA A 211 2.44 -0.24 -5.02
N HIS A 212 1.94 0.68 -5.84
CA HIS A 212 0.60 1.23 -5.70
C HIS A 212 -0.50 0.24 -6.11
N ALA A 213 -0.33 -0.52 -7.19
CA ALA A 213 -1.29 -1.56 -7.59
C ALA A 213 -1.40 -2.68 -6.53
N ASN A 214 -0.28 -3.06 -5.90
CA ASN A 214 -0.30 -3.96 -4.74
C ASN A 214 -0.96 -3.32 -3.52
N TYR A 215 -0.73 -2.04 -3.25
CA TYR A 215 -1.42 -1.33 -2.17
C TYR A 215 -2.94 -1.34 -2.37
N MET A 216 -3.41 -1.04 -3.59
CA MET A 216 -4.83 -1.01 -3.94
C MET A 216 -5.46 -2.39 -3.84
N ALA A 217 -4.85 -3.42 -4.44
CA ALA A 217 -5.31 -4.81 -4.29
C ALA A 217 -5.40 -5.26 -2.82
N ARG A 218 -4.50 -4.75 -1.95
CA ARG A 218 -4.50 -5.01 -0.52
C ARG A 218 -5.54 -4.23 0.27
N MET A 219 -6.18 -3.22 -0.31
CA MET A 219 -7.37 -2.65 0.33
C MET A 219 -8.53 -3.65 0.26
N LYS A 220 -8.73 -4.32 -0.88
CA LYS A 220 -9.78 -5.32 -1.06
C LYS A 220 -9.42 -6.66 -0.37
N ARG A 221 -8.18 -7.11 -0.53
CA ARG A 221 -7.64 -8.36 0.03
C ARG A 221 -6.38 -8.16 0.90
N PRO A 222 -6.46 -7.46 2.05
CA PRO A 222 -5.30 -7.26 2.94
C PRO A 222 -4.76 -8.55 3.54
N ASP A 223 -5.57 -9.62 3.59
CA ASP A 223 -5.15 -10.95 4.00
C ASP A 223 -4.29 -11.67 2.95
N VAL A 224 -4.20 -11.20 1.70
CA VAL A 224 -3.35 -11.84 0.69
C VAL A 224 -1.99 -11.19 0.71
N VAL A 225 -1.04 -11.73 1.49
CA VAL A 225 0.35 -11.26 1.55
C VAL A 225 1.27 -11.95 0.54
N VAL A 226 0.71 -12.69 -0.42
CA VAL A 226 1.46 -13.29 -1.55
C VAL A 226 2.37 -12.22 -2.18
N GLY A 227 3.64 -12.58 -2.35
CA GLY A 227 4.70 -11.66 -2.77
C GLY A 227 5.45 -10.95 -1.62
N SER A 228 4.91 -10.93 -0.40
CA SER A 228 5.62 -10.36 0.78
C SER A 228 6.82 -11.20 1.21
N GLY A 229 6.86 -12.50 0.84
CA GLY A 229 8.08 -13.30 0.92
C GLY A 229 9.23 -12.76 0.06
N TYR A 230 8.94 -11.96 -0.98
CA TYR A 230 9.98 -11.20 -1.66
C TYR A 230 10.55 -10.08 -0.79
N TYR A 231 9.70 -9.47 0.04
CA TYR A 231 10.05 -8.30 0.83
C TYR A 231 10.72 -8.64 2.17
N VAL A 232 10.26 -9.67 2.89
CA VAL A 232 10.67 -9.96 4.28
C VAL A 232 12.20 -10.10 4.44
N ASP A 233 12.90 -10.71 3.47
CA ASP A 233 14.37 -10.85 3.49
C ASP A 233 15.11 -9.75 2.69
N ARG A 234 14.36 -8.85 2.04
CA ARG A 234 14.89 -7.80 1.16
C ARG A 234 14.57 -6.39 1.65
N GLN A 235 14.03 -6.26 2.86
CA GLN A 235 13.67 -5.00 3.49
C GLN A 235 14.83 -4.01 3.69
N HIS A 236 16.07 -4.51 3.65
CA HIS A 236 17.28 -3.69 3.65
C HIS A 236 17.49 -2.99 2.30
N ARG A 237 16.85 -3.40 1.21
CA ARG A 237 16.94 -2.72 -0.09
C ARG A 237 16.21 -1.38 -0.05
N ARG A 238 16.55 -0.51 -1.01
CA ARG A 238 15.97 0.83 -1.09
C ARG A 238 14.48 0.71 -1.39
N TRP A 239 13.67 1.64 -0.89
CA TRP A 239 12.28 1.73 -1.35
C TRP A 239 12.27 1.97 -2.87
N LEU A 240 11.40 1.25 -3.59
CA LEU A 240 11.31 1.17 -5.05
C LEU A 240 12.54 0.55 -5.74
N SER A 241 13.20 -0.44 -5.11
CA SER A 241 14.25 -1.22 -5.78
C SER A 241 13.67 -2.26 -6.73
N GLN A 242 14.47 -2.69 -7.71
CA GLN A 242 14.04 -3.75 -8.63
C GLN A 242 13.84 -5.09 -7.89
N GLU A 243 14.56 -5.30 -6.80
CA GLU A 243 14.49 -6.49 -5.96
C GLU A 243 13.24 -6.53 -5.06
N THR A 244 12.62 -5.37 -4.80
CA THR A 244 11.41 -5.21 -4.00
C THR A 244 10.21 -4.72 -4.82
N TYR A 245 10.27 -4.86 -6.15
CA TYR A 245 9.34 -4.27 -7.14
C TYR A 245 7.85 -4.37 -6.76
N TYR A 246 7.42 -5.49 -6.18
CA TYR A 246 6.02 -5.73 -5.75
C TYR A 246 5.77 -5.58 -4.23
N GLY A 247 6.81 -5.33 -3.43
CA GLY A 247 6.77 -5.38 -1.96
C GLY A 247 6.65 -4.03 -1.25
N ASP A 248 6.84 -2.93 -1.98
CA ASP A 248 7.04 -1.59 -1.41
C ASP A 248 5.73 -0.82 -1.05
N TRP A 249 4.60 -1.52 -1.03
CA TRP A 249 3.27 -0.99 -0.80
C TRP A 249 3.02 -0.46 0.63
N MET A 250 3.75 -0.97 1.64
CA MET A 250 3.50 -0.65 3.06
C MET A 250 3.80 0.81 3.45
N LEU A 251 4.60 1.54 2.66
CA LEU A 251 4.75 2.98 2.87
C LEU A 251 3.43 3.70 2.60
N PHE A 252 2.63 3.25 1.63
CA PHE A 252 1.30 3.80 1.37
C PHE A 252 0.32 3.52 2.51
N ASN A 253 0.36 2.33 3.15
CA ASN A 253 -0.43 2.10 4.38
C ASN A 253 -0.05 3.06 5.51
N THR A 254 1.26 3.29 5.69
CA THR A 254 1.74 4.23 6.71
C THR A 254 1.24 5.64 6.42
N ILE A 255 1.34 6.09 5.16
CA ILE A 255 0.90 7.42 4.76
C ILE A 255 -0.62 7.55 4.94
N ARG A 256 -1.41 6.58 4.47
CA ARG A 256 -2.87 6.56 4.66
C ARG A 256 -3.24 6.68 6.14
N ASP A 257 -2.63 5.86 7.00
CA ASP A 257 -2.96 5.83 8.43
C ASP A 257 -2.57 7.14 9.15
N LEU A 258 -1.61 7.92 8.60
CA LEU A 258 -1.14 9.18 9.19
C LEU A 258 -1.76 10.44 8.59
N TYR A 259 -2.09 10.43 7.30
CA TYR A 259 -2.46 11.60 6.52
C TYR A 259 -3.82 11.48 5.80
N GLY A 260 -4.47 10.31 5.87
CA GLY A 260 -5.71 10.00 5.14
C GLY A 260 -5.44 9.32 3.79
N PRO A 261 -6.40 8.54 3.24
CA PRO A 261 -6.27 7.89 1.94
C PRO A 261 -6.17 8.88 0.77
N GLU A 262 -6.82 10.04 0.87
CA GLU A 262 -6.97 11.01 -0.23
C GLU A 262 -5.61 11.58 -0.68
N VAL A 263 -4.60 11.59 0.19
CA VAL A 263 -3.26 12.06 -0.18
C VAL A 263 -2.55 11.12 -1.15
N ILE A 264 -2.94 9.84 -1.18
CA ILE A 264 -2.38 8.86 -2.12
C ILE A 264 -2.82 9.19 -3.54
N ASP A 265 -4.10 9.52 -3.71
CA ASP A 265 -4.69 9.92 -5.00
C ASP A 265 -4.03 11.20 -5.51
N ARG A 266 -3.82 12.17 -4.60
CA ARG A 266 -3.10 13.41 -4.91
C ARG A 266 -1.69 13.14 -5.44
N PHE A 267 -1.01 12.08 -5.02
CA PHE A 267 0.30 11.74 -5.59
C PHE A 267 0.20 11.48 -7.09
N TRP A 268 -0.83 10.78 -7.56
CA TRP A 268 -1.05 10.54 -8.99
C TRP A 268 -1.50 11.80 -9.73
N TYR A 269 -2.44 12.54 -9.18
CA TYR A 269 -3.00 13.72 -9.85
C TYR A 269 -2.05 14.92 -9.90
N GLU A 270 -1.16 15.07 -8.92
CA GLU A 270 -0.32 16.27 -8.79
C GLU A 270 1.17 15.99 -8.98
N ALA A 271 1.62 14.74 -9.17
CA ALA A 271 3.02 14.44 -9.51
C ALA A 271 3.44 15.21 -10.77
N ARG A 272 4.64 15.76 -10.77
CA ARG A 272 5.20 16.48 -11.93
C ARG A 272 5.98 15.51 -12.83
N GLN A 273 5.95 15.73 -14.14
CA GLN A 273 6.72 14.92 -15.08
C GLN A 273 8.22 14.90 -14.71
N GLY A 274 8.80 13.70 -14.62
CA GLY A 274 10.20 13.49 -14.23
C GLY A 274 10.48 13.62 -12.73
N GLU A 275 9.47 13.91 -11.90
CA GLU A 275 9.62 13.91 -10.44
C GLU A 275 9.73 12.48 -9.91
N HIS A 276 10.73 12.21 -9.08
CA HIS A 276 10.84 10.94 -8.36
C HIS A 276 9.69 10.80 -7.34
N PRO A 277 9.07 9.62 -7.15
CA PRO A 277 7.96 9.42 -6.23
C PRO A 277 8.19 9.94 -4.80
N ILE A 278 9.42 9.80 -4.28
CA ILE A 278 9.80 10.37 -2.98
C ILE A 278 9.69 11.91 -2.95
N ASN A 279 10.12 12.58 -4.02
CA ASN A 279 10.02 14.04 -4.12
C ASN A 279 8.55 14.47 -4.21
N THR A 280 7.72 13.71 -4.92
CA THR A 280 6.26 13.90 -4.94
C THR A 280 5.67 13.78 -3.54
N ILE A 281 5.94 12.68 -2.82
CA ILE A 281 5.44 12.43 -1.46
C ILE A 281 5.83 13.59 -0.54
N LYS A 282 7.11 13.97 -0.55
CA LYS A 282 7.61 15.09 0.27
C LYS A 282 6.89 16.40 -0.04
N ARG A 283 6.75 16.74 -1.32
CA ARG A 283 6.10 17.99 -1.75
C ARG A 283 4.63 18.02 -1.34
N ILE A 284 3.88 16.96 -1.61
CA ILE A 284 2.43 16.90 -1.36
C ILE A 284 2.13 16.89 0.14
N LEU A 285 2.94 16.18 0.93
CA LEU A 285 2.80 16.15 2.38
C LEU A 285 3.46 17.35 3.11
N GLY A 286 4.12 18.25 2.38
CA GLY A 286 4.83 19.40 2.96
C GLY A 286 6.02 19.01 3.86
N LEU A 287 6.67 17.88 3.57
CA LEU A 287 7.77 17.35 4.36
C LEU A 287 9.12 17.84 3.85
N ASP A 288 9.89 18.44 4.74
CA ASP A 288 11.34 18.54 4.55
C ASP A 288 12.01 17.17 4.70
N GLN A 289 13.34 17.09 4.50
CA GLN A 289 14.03 15.80 4.60
C GLN A 289 13.95 15.19 6.00
N GLN A 290 13.92 16.00 7.06
CA GLN A 290 13.81 15.49 8.43
C GLN A 290 12.41 14.95 8.71
N GLY A 291 11.36 15.61 8.22
CA GLY A 291 9.99 15.13 8.23
C GLY A 291 9.83 13.82 7.48
N PHE A 292 10.47 13.72 6.31
CA PHE A 292 10.49 12.47 5.56
C PHE A 292 11.24 11.35 6.30
N ALA A 293 12.37 11.64 6.94
CA ALA A 293 13.09 10.68 7.78
C ALA A 293 12.22 10.18 8.95
N ARG A 294 11.39 11.05 9.57
CA ARG A 294 10.41 10.65 10.59
C ARG A 294 9.35 9.72 10.00
N LEU A 295 8.81 10.03 8.83
CA LEU A 295 7.86 9.16 8.14
C LEU A 295 8.46 7.77 7.84
N ILE A 296 9.69 7.69 7.34
CA ILE A 296 10.39 6.42 7.12
C ILE A 296 10.62 5.67 8.43
N THR A 297 10.92 6.37 9.53
CA THR A 297 11.09 5.73 10.83
C THR A 297 9.78 5.13 11.33
N GLU A 298 8.65 5.83 11.17
CA GLU A 298 7.33 5.29 11.49
C GLU A 298 7.00 4.07 10.62
N TYR A 299 7.18 4.20 9.31
CA TYR A 299 6.94 3.13 8.34
C TYR A 299 7.70 1.85 8.68
N THR A 300 9.02 1.96 8.86
CA THR A 300 9.90 0.81 9.13
C THR A 300 9.64 0.20 10.52
N SER A 301 9.32 1.01 11.52
CA SER A 301 8.99 0.52 12.87
C SER A 301 7.69 -0.29 12.92
N ARG A 302 6.69 0.09 12.10
CA ARG A 302 5.40 -0.62 12.01
C ARG A 302 5.55 -2.05 11.51
N GLN A 303 6.57 -2.33 10.70
CA GLN A 303 6.77 -3.65 10.10
C GLN A 303 7.08 -4.76 11.11
N VAL A 304 7.56 -4.40 12.32
CA VAL A 304 7.84 -5.35 13.40
C VAL A 304 6.65 -6.27 13.71
N VAL A 305 5.43 -5.72 13.67
CA VAL A 305 4.17 -6.45 13.91
C VAL A 305 3.11 -6.22 12.82
N TYR A 306 3.48 -5.52 11.74
CA TYR A 306 2.56 -4.99 10.73
C TYR A 306 1.49 -4.12 11.38
N ASP A 307 1.94 -3.11 12.12
CA ASP A 307 1.12 -2.13 12.86
C ASP A 307 0.48 -1.11 11.91
N PHE A 308 -0.50 -1.58 11.14
CA PHE A 308 -1.32 -0.80 10.21
C PHE A 308 -2.79 -0.99 10.56
N THR A 309 -3.67 -0.12 10.05
CA THR A 309 -5.12 -0.27 10.20
C THR A 309 -5.61 -1.67 9.79
N ASP A 310 -5.06 -2.22 8.70
CA ASP A 310 -5.40 -3.57 8.20
C ASP A 310 -4.49 -4.67 8.77
N GLY A 311 -3.65 -4.34 9.75
CA GLY A 311 -2.60 -5.20 10.28
C GLY A 311 -3.13 -6.54 10.78
N ALA A 312 -4.32 -6.57 11.38
CA ALA A 312 -4.93 -7.82 11.84
C ALA A 312 -5.20 -8.80 10.68
N ARG A 313 -5.66 -8.30 9.53
CA ARG A 313 -5.89 -9.10 8.31
C ARG A 313 -4.56 -9.47 7.65
N ILE A 314 -3.62 -8.55 7.52
CA ILE A 314 -2.27 -8.83 7.00
C ILE A 314 -1.60 -9.99 7.79
N ARG A 315 -1.76 -9.97 9.12
CA ARG A 315 -1.21 -11.01 10.00
C ARG A 315 -1.83 -12.39 9.82
N THR A 316 -3.06 -12.53 9.31
CA THR A 316 -3.68 -13.87 9.14
C THR A 316 -2.91 -14.74 8.17
N ASP A 317 -2.27 -14.12 7.18
CA ASP A 317 -1.47 -14.81 6.18
C ASP A 317 0.01 -14.91 6.57
N LEU A 318 0.57 -13.89 7.22
CA LEU A 318 1.96 -13.95 7.68
C LEU A 318 2.18 -14.90 8.87
N TRP A 319 1.19 -15.04 9.76
CA TRP A 319 1.20 -15.96 10.90
C TRP A 319 0.14 -17.06 10.74
N ARG A 320 0.13 -17.74 9.56
CA ARG A 320 -0.78 -18.88 9.31
C ARG A 320 -0.73 -19.91 10.44
N GLY A 321 -1.88 -20.45 10.79
CA GLY A 321 -2.05 -21.43 11.87
C GLY A 321 -2.43 -20.85 13.23
N GLY A 322 -2.50 -19.51 13.35
CA GLY A 322 -2.79 -18.83 14.60
C GLY A 322 -1.62 -18.94 15.58
N GLY A 323 -1.43 -17.92 16.42
CA GLY A 323 -0.38 -17.97 17.41
C GLY A 323 -0.03 -16.63 18.03
N SER A 324 0.76 -16.72 19.09
CA SER A 324 1.44 -15.58 19.69
C SER A 324 2.47 -15.00 18.72
N TYR A 325 2.75 -13.70 18.87
CA TYR A 325 3.81 -13.04 18.12
C TYR A 325 5.13 -13.82 18.16
N ARG A 326 5.73 -13.95 16.97
CA ARG A 326 7.11 -14.36 16.73
C ARG A 326 7.66 -13.47 15.62
N PRO A 327 8.91 -12.99 15.66
CA PRO A 327 9.49 -12.29 14.52
C PRO A 327 9.46 -13.16 13.26
N LEU A 328 9.02 -12.61 12.12
CA LEU A 328 9.09 -13.32 10.84
C LEU A 328 10.49 -13.30 10.25
N HIS A 329 11.24 -12.24 10.55
CA HIS A 329 12.60 -12.02 10.10
C HIS A 329 13.37 -11.26 11.17
N THR A 330 14.66 -11.54 11.24
CA THR A 330 15.61 -10.78 12.03
C THR A 330 16.94 -10.72 11.32
N ASP A 331 17.53 -9.53 11.22
CA ASP A 331 18.83 -9.34 10.60
C ASP A 331 19.95 -9.70 11.59
N PRO A 332 20.90 -10.58 11.19
CA PRO A 332 22.00 -10.99 12.04
C PRO A 332 23.02 -9.86 12.21
N LEU A 333 23.67 -9.82 13.37
CA LEU A 333 24.78 -8.91 13.63
C LEU A 333 26.05 -9.68 13.96
N GLN A 334 27.17 -9.22 13.40
CA GLN A 334 28.50 -9.71 13.71
C GLN A 334 28.97 -9.12 15.05
N SER A 335 29.34 -9.96 16.01
CA SER A 335 29.92 -9.50 17.28
C SER A 335 31.36 -9.02 17.05
N LEU A 336 31.66 -7.80 17.51
CA LEU A 336 33.01 -7.24 17.58
C LEU A 336 33.62 -7.37 18.99
N GLY A 337 32.90 -8.01 19.93
CA GLY A 337 33.28 -8.11 21.34
C GLY A 337 32.82 -6.91 22.18
N SER A 338 32.80 -7.09 23.50
CA SER A 338 32.49 -6.02 24.47
C SER A 338 31.16 -5.27 24.21
N GLY A 339 30.12 -5.99 23.79
CA GLY A 339 28.80 -5.41 23.48
C GLY A 339 28.77 -4.57 22.20
N GLN A 340 29.80 -4.65 21.36
CA GLN A 340 29.84 -4.01 20.04
C GLN A 340 29.44 -5.01 18.95
N TYR A 341 28.64 -4.53 18.01
CA TYR A 341 28.07 -5.33 16.93
C TYR A 341 28.09 -4.56 15.60
N ARG A 342 28.17 -5.28 14.48
CA ARG A 342 28.17 -4.70 13.13
C ARG A 342 27.20 -5.44 12.21
N ILE A 343 26.47 -4.71 11.38
CA ILE A 343 25.69 -5.30 10.28
C ILE A 343 26.65 -5.70 9.14
N ALA A 344 26.42 -6.84 8.49
CA ALA A 344 27.20 -7.18 7.30
C ALA A 344 26.95 -6.14 6.20
N ASP A 345 27.98 -5.80 5.41
CA ASP A 345 27.85 -4.80 4.34
C ASP A 345 26.80 -5.20 3.29
N SER A 346 26.60 -6.51 3.06
CA SER A 346 25.56 -7.05 2.17
C SER A 346 24.13 -6.84 2.68
N ASP A 347 23.99 -6.68 4.00
CA ASP A 347 22.70 -6.59 4.70
C ASP A 347 22.45 -5.17 5.22
N ALA A 348 23.42 -4.28 5.02
CA ALA A 348 23.31 -2.88 5.37
C ALA A 348 22.12 -2.24 4.63
N PRO A 349 21.30 -1.43 5.31
CA PRO A 349 20.13 -0.85 4.70
C PRO A 349 20.56 0.14 3.63
N HIS A 350 19.91 0.10 2.47
CA HIS A 350 19.98 1.09 1.42
C HIS A 350 18.97 2.21 1.71
N GLN A 351 18.98 3.28 0.92
CA GLN A 351 18.10 4.44 1.11
C GLN A 351 16.63 4.05 1.39
N TYR A 352 16.13 4.39 2.58
CA TYR A 352 14.78 4.10 3.08
C TYR A 352 14.45 2.62 3.30
N GLY A 353 15.43 1.73 3.12
CA GLY A 353 15.40 0.37 3.64
C GLY A 353 15.74 0.31 5.12
N HIS A 354 15.58 -0.87 5.71
CA HIS A 354 15.79 -1.08 7.14
C HIS A 354 16.20 -2.49 7.50
N ASN A 355 16.70 -2.63 8.73
CA ASN A 355 16.88 -3.89 9.41
C ASN A 355 15.97 -3.98 10.64
N VAL A 356 15.60 -5.20 11.00
CA VAL A 356 14.89 -5.55 12.23
C VAL A 356 15.74 -6.55 12.99
N ILE A 357 16.22 -6.20 14.18
CA ILE A 357 17.07 -7.04 15.01
C ILE A 357 16.30 -7.44 16.26
N ARG A 358 16.23 -8.75 16.55
CA ARG A 358 15.72 -9.23 17.84
C ARG A 358 16.83 -9.11 18.87
N LEU A 359 16.49 -8.52 20.02
CA LEU A 359 17.38 -8.48 21.18
C LEU A 359 16.91 -9.50 22.21
N THR A 360 17.86 -10.24 22.78
CA THR A 360 17.65 -11.05 23.97
C THR A 360 17.35 -10.11 25.12
N ALA A 361 16.21 -10.33 25.78
CA ALA A 361 15.85 -9.51 26.93
C ALA A 361 16.82 -9.79 28.08
N PRO A 362 17.19 -8.78 28.89
CA PRO A 362 18.40 -8.85 29.70
C PRO A 362 18.12 -8.91 31.19
N THR A 363 19.05 -9.53 31.90
CA THR A 363 19.12 -9.60 33.36
C THR A 363 19.12 -8.18 33.96
N GLY A 364 17.98 -7.72 34.48
CA GLY A 364 17.81 -6.38 35.08
C GLY A 364 16.80 -5.45 34.39
N GLY A 365 16.23 -5.85 33.24
CA GLY A 365 15.03 -5.22 32.68
C GLY A 365 15.22 -3.94 31.85
N GLN A 366 16.45 -3.46 31.63
CA GLN A 366 16.74 -2.30 30.77
C GLN A 366 17.88 -2.62 29.78
N VAL A 367 17.73 -2.11 28.56
CA VAL A 367 18.68 -2.16 27.44
C VAL A 367 19.10 -0.75 27.08
N SER A 368 20.40 -0.58 26.82
CA SER A 368 20.94 0.65 26.24
C SER A 368 21.52 0.37 24.85
N VAL A 369 21.08 1.11 23.83
CA VAL A 369 21.55 0.99 22.44
C VAL A 369 22.08 2.33 21.95
N ARG A 370 23.25 2.31 21.30
CA ARG A 370 23.81 3.45 20.56
C ARG A 370 24.24 3.00 19.17
N LEU A 371 23.89 3.79 18.16
CA LEU A 371 24.29 3.54 16.77
C LEU A 371 25.44 4.47 16.36
N GLN A 372 26.41 3.91 15.64
CA GLN A 372 27.45 4.64 14.91
C GLN A 372 27.40 4.27 13.43
N GLY A 373 27.24 5.27 12.57
CA GLY A 373 27.30 5.08 11.11
C GLY A 373 28.70 4.71 10.65
N ARG A 374 28.79 3.85 9.62
CA ARG A 374 30.04 3.37 9.00
C ARG A 374 30.11 3.62 7.50
N SER A 375 29.19 4.42 6.94
CA SER A 375 29.24 4.83 5.54
C SER A 375 30.18 6.01 5.33
N SER A 376 30.98 5.98 4.26
CA SER A 376 31.77 7.13 3.78
C SER A 376 30.96 8.04 2.85
N LEU A 377 29.73 7.65 2.52
CA LEU A 377 28.88 8.39 1.60
C LEU A 377 28.40 9.68 2.25
N SER A 378 28.62 10.81 1.57
CA SER A 378 28.18 12.12 2.05
C SER A 378 26.69 12.12 2.36
N GLY A 379 26.27 12.63 3.51
CA GLY A 379 24.86 12.71 3.87
C GLY A 379 24.19 11.37 4.21
N ALA A 380 24.95 10.29 4.38
CA ALA A 380 24.50 9.08 5.05
C ALA A 380 23.96 9.39 6.44
N ASP A 381 22.76 8.90 6.76
CA ASP A 381 22.12 9.09 8.06
C ASP A 381 21.16 7.94 8.35
N TRP A 382 20.86 7.73 9.63
CA TRP A 382 20.06 6.61 10.13
C TRP A 382 19.07 7.10 11.19
N ARG A 383 17.97 6.38 11.35
CA ARG A 383 17.17 6.47 12.58
C ARG A 383 17.00 5.07 13.12
N PHE A 384 17.00 4.94 14.44
CA PHE A 384 16.74 3.66 15.09
C PHE A 384 15.70 3.81 16.20
N ARG A 385 14.93 2.75 16.42
CA ARG A 385 13.82 2.71 17.37
C ARG A 385 13.71 1.32 17.98
N LEU A 386 13.41 1.25 19.27
CA LEU A 386 13.09 0.00 19.94
C LEU A 386 11.58 -0.23 19.98
N ALA A 387 11.17 -1.49 19.88
CA ALA A 387 9.78 -1.93 19.94
C ALA A 387 9.67 -3.10 20.92
N ALA A 388 8.89 -2.92 21.97
CA ALA A 388 8.52 -4.01 22.87
C ALA A 388 7.18 -4.59 22.41
N VAL A 389 7.15 -5.90 22.15
CA VAL A 389 6.02 -6.59 21.54
C VAL A 389 5.46 -7.62 22.51
N SER A 390 4.15 -7.62 22.67
CA SER A 390 3.42 -8.63 23.46
C SER A 390 2.97 -9.81 22.60
N ALA A 391 2.61 -10.92 23.24
CA ALA A 391 2.13 -12.11 22.54
C ALA A 391 0.92 -11.86 21.62
N ASN A 392 0.08 -10.85 21.92
CA ASN A 392 -1.10 -10.48 21.13
C ASN A 392 -0.82 -9.44 20.02
N PHE A 393 0.43 -9.26 19.62
CA PHE A 393 0.87 -8.27 18.62
C PHE A 393 0.73 -6.80 19.03
N SER A 394 0.32 -6.49 20.26
CA SER A 394 0.43 -5.11 20.75
C SER A 394 1.89 -4.72 20.87
N VAL A 395 2.20 -3.48 20.49
CA VAL A 395 3.56 -2.95 20.44
C VAL A 395 3.64 -1.60 21.14
N ARG A 396 4.72 -1.41 21.89
CA ARG A 396 5.10 -0.12 22.46
C ARG A 396 6.45 0.27 21.90
N TYR A 397 6.50 1.43 21.28
CA TYR A 397 7.72 1.95 20.70
C TYR A 397 8.46 2.91 21.66
N SER A 398 9.78 2.99 21.53
CA SER A 398 10.57 4.10 22.06
C SER A 398 10.40 5.36 21.21
N ASP A 399 11.05 6.45 21.61
CA ASP A 399 11.35 7.55 20.68
C ASP A 399 12.26 7.06 19.54
N ALA A 400 12.34 7.83 18.46
CA ALA A 400 13.32 7.65 17.39
C ALA A 400 14.64 8.33 17.74
N PHE A 401 15.75 7.65 17.51
CA PHE A 401 17.10 8.14 17.84
C PHE A 401 17.97 8.24 16.58
N ALA A 402 18.83 9.24 16.55
CA ALA A 402 19.85 9.45 15.53
C ALA A 402 21.21 8.86 15.95
N PRO A 403 22.15 8.63 15.00
CA PRO A 403 23.51 8.23 15.31
C PRO A 403 24.14 9.07 16.41
N GLY A 404 24.87 8.42 17.31
CA GLY A 404 25.52 9.09 18.43
C GLY A 404 24.63 9.32 19.66
N GLN A 405 23.30 9.20 19.55
CA GLN A 405 22.39 9.22 20.70
C GLN A 405 22.28 7.84 21.38
N THR A 406 21.86 7.83 22.65
CA THR A 406 21.65 6.61 23.43
C THR A 406 20.18 6.40 23.71
N ALA A 407 19.64 5.27 23.27
CA ALA A 407 18.29 4.83 23.59
C ALA A 407 18.32 3.92 24.82
N ASN A 408 17.50 4.23 25.83
CA ASN A 408 17.31 3.36 27.00
C ASN A 408 15.88 2.84 26.98
N PHE A 409 15.70 1.52 26.97
CA PHE A 409 14.38 0.90 26.82
C PHE A 409 14.34 -0.46 27.49
N GLY A 410 13.17 -0.91 27.91
CA GLY A 410 13.02 -2.17 28.63
C GLY A 410 11.63 -2.75 28.44
N LEU A 411 11.51 -4.05 28.69
CA LEU A 411 10.23 -4.73 28.68
C LEU A 411 9.43 -4.39 29.94
N GLN A 412 8.13 -4.19 29.76
CA GLN A 412 7.11 -4.06 30.78
C GLN A 412 6.35 -5.38 30.93
N SER A 413 5.53 -5.48 31.97
CA SER A 413 4.71 -6.67 32.21
C SER A 413 3.82 -6.98 31.01
N GLY A 414 3.90 -8.23 30.50
CA GLY A 414 3.12 -8.71 29.35
C GLY A 414 3.84 -8.62 28.00
N GLU A 415 4.90 -7.82 27.91
CA GLU A 415 5.74 -7.73 26.71
C GLU A 415 6.73 -8.91 26.68
N THR A 416 6.88 -9.56 25.52
CA THR A 416 7.62 -10.83 25.38
C THR A 416 8.84 -10.74 24.47
N HIS A 417 8.90 -9.74 23.59
CA HIS A 417 9.99 -9.55 22.65
C HIS A 417 10.46 -8.10 22.66
N LEU A 418 11.77 -7.90 22.55
CA LEU A 418 12.37 -6.61 22.30
C LEU A 418 13.00 -6.62 20.91
N MET A 419 12.56 -5.71 20.05
CA MET A 419 13.02 -5.55 18.68
C MET A 419 13.69 -4.18 18.54
N LEU A 420 14.74 -4.12 17.74
CA LEU A 420 15.43 -2.91 17.33
C LEU A 420 15.24 -2.75 15.83
N VAL A 421 14.75 -1.60 15.38
CA VAL A 421 14.65 -1.26 13.97
C VAL A 421 15.70 -0.20 13.65
N VAL A 422 16.47 -0.41 12.59
CA VAL A 422 17.45 0.56 12.08
C VAL A 422 17.11 0.87 10.64
N ALA A 423 16.74 2.12 10.35
CA ALA A 423 16.35 2.59 9.02
C ALA A 423 17.39 3.56 8.45
N ALA A 424 17.77 3.37 7.18
CA ALA A 424 18.58 4.33 6.46
C ALA A 424 17.72 5.52 6.02
N THR A 425 18.06 6.71 6.52
CA THR A 425 17.28 7.94 6.34
C THR A 425 18.19 9.07 5.90
N PRO A 426 18.83 8.96 4.70
CA PRO A 426 19.86 9.89 4.28
C PRO A 426 19.37 11.33 4.33
N SER A 427 20.29 12.24 4.66
CA SER A 427 20.04 13.69 4.75
C SER A 427 19.72 14.36 3.41
N GLN A 428 19.81 13.61 2.31
CA GLN A 428 19.37 13.99 0.97
C GLN A 428 18.82 12.76 0.23
N HIS A 429 17.81 12.97 -0.60
CA HIS A 429 17.31 11.95 -1.49
C HIS A 429 18.24 11.78 -2.69
N ARG A 430 18.54 10.54 -3.05
CA ARG A 430 19.24 10.16 -4.28
C ARG A 430 18.29 9.45 -5.22
N ASP A 431 18.30 9.90 -6.47
CA ASP A 431 17.61 9.21 -7.55
C ASP A 431 18.49 8.06 -8.04
N TYR A 432 17.87 6.89 -8.22
CA TYR A 432 18.50 5.72 -8.83
C TYR A 432 17.73 5.36 -10.09
N PRO A 433 18.40 4.82 -11.13
CA PRO A 433 17.72 4.34 -12.32
C PRO A 433 16.75 3.21 -11.96
N MET A 434 15.60 3.17 -12.63
CA MET A 434 14.73 2.00 -12.59
C MET A 434 15.29 0.84 -13.44
N TRP A 435 14.72 -0.36 -13.31
CA TRP A 435 15.09 -1.59 -14.05
C TRP A 435 16.48 -2.17 -13.80
N GLN A 436 17.28 -1.59 -12.90
CA GLN A 436 18.61 -2.12 -12.58
C GLN A 436 18.61 -2.83 -11.22
N VAL A 437 18.99 -4.10 -11.24
CA VAL A 437 19.21 -4.94 -10.05
C VAL A 437 20.58 -4.60 -9.44
N GLY A 438 20.67 -4.62 -8.12
CA GLY A 438 21.94 -4.39 -7.41
C GLY A 438 22.31 -2.91 -7.27
N VAL A 439 21.41 -1.99 -7.64
CA VAL A 439 21.66 -0.55 -7.60
C VAL A 439 21.10 0.07 -6.32
N GLY A 440 21.99 0.71 -5.55
CA GLY A 440 21.67 1.43 -4.33
C GLY A 440 22.89 1.50 -3.44
N ASP A 441 23.04 2.59 -2.68
CA ASP A 441 24.16 2.72 -1.75
C ASP A 441 23.82 2.08 -0.41
N PRO A 442 24.65 1.14 0.09
CA PRO A 442 24.48 0.60 1.43
C PRO A 442 24.91 1.60 2.50
N PHE A 443 24.18 1.60 3.62
CA PHE A 443 24.45 2.44 4.79
C PHE A 443 24.85 1.55 5.99
N PRO A 444 26.08 1.00 6.02
CA PRO A 444 26.52 0.14 7.12
C PRO A 444 26.63 0.90 8.44
N TYR A 445 26.46 0.19 9.54
CA TYR A 445 26.51 0.74 10.89
C TYR A 445 27.05 -0.26 11.92
N GLU A 446 27.43 0.28 13.06
CA GLU A 446 27.74 -0.47 14.27
C GLU A 446 26.81 -0.07 15.42
N LEU A 447 26.60 -1.02 16.33
CA LEU A 447 25.79 -0.86 17.51
C LEU A 447 26.62 -1.16 18.76
N SER A 448 26.54 -0.27 19.75
CA SER A 448 26.91 -0.57 21.12
C SER A 448 25.64 -0.94 21.88
N ILE A 449 25.57 -2.18 22.38
CA ILE A 449 24.43 -2.71 23.11
C ILE A 449 24.88 -3.11 24.51
N GLN A 450 24.22 -2.58 25.53
CA GLN A 450 24.45 -2.93 26.93
C GLN A 450 23.21 -3.52 27.55
N GLY A 451 23.43 -4.55 28.36
CA GLY A 451 22.36 -5.33 28.95
C GLY A 451 21.44 -5.84 27.87
N ALA A 452 21.94 -6.55 26.86
CA ALA A 452 21.21 -7.39 25.90
C ALA A 452 22.24 -7.94 24.91
N THR A 453 21.89 -9.00 24.19
CA THR A 453 22.63 -9.42 22.98
C THR A 453 21.65 -9.52 21.81
N PRO A 454 22.07 -9.33 20.56
CA PRO A 454 21.30 -9.81 19.41
C PRO A 454 21.02 -11.32 19.57
N ALA A 455 19.83 -11.75 19.13
CA ALA A 455 19.36 -13.12 19.28
C ALA A 455 19.87 -14.08 18.21
#